data_AF-A0A0B1TPA7-F1
#
_entry.id   AF-A0A0B1TPA7-F1
#
_cell.length_a   1.000
_cell.length_b   1.000
_cell.length_c   1.000
_cell.angle_alpha   90.00
_cell.angle_beta   90.00
_cell.angle_gamma   90.00
#
_symmetry.space_group_name_H-M   'P 1'
#
loop_
_entity.id
_entity.type
_entity.pdbx_description
1 polymer ?
#
loop_
_entity_poly.entity_id
_entity_poly.type
_entity_poly.pdbx_seq_one_letter_code
_entity_poly.pdbx_strand_id
1 'polypeptide(L)'
;MGLFGDSASPFDEYIEKVTAEHLTAENWAMILDVCDRVNSDPRAPKNALLSIRKRLNHRDPHVVLLALSVLDSCWSNCGPAFRKEVSSASFISELQSKAVHVSRFAVFFQSFYLSCG
;
A
#
# COMPACT_ATOMS: atom_id res chain seq x y z
N MET A 1 1.96 -7.62 23.63
CA MET A 1 1.32 -8.54 22.67
C MET A 1 2.00 -8.36 21.34
N GLY A 2 2.85 -9.30 20.92
CA GLY A 2 3.52 -9.29 19.61
C GLY A 2 3.13 -10.54 18.84
N LEU A 3 2.92 -10.43 17.51
CA LEU A 3 2.71 -11.61 16.66
C LEU A 3 3.04 -11.44 15.16
N PHE A 4 3.38 -10.25 14.65
CA PHE A 4 3.85 -10.10 13.26
C PHE A 4 4.99 -9.09 13.24
N GLY A 5 6.18 -9.58 12.90
CA GLY A 5 7.44 -8.91 13.19
C GLY A 5 7.49 -7.44 12.80
N ASP A 6 7.98 -6.64 13.74
CA ASP A 6 8.73 -5.40 13.50
C ASP A 6 10.02 -5.69 12.71
N SER A 7 9.92 -6.43 11.60
CA SER A 7 10.98 -6.47 10.63
C SER A 7 10.98 -5.09 9.99
N ALA A 8 11.90 -4.23 10.43
CA ALA A 8 12.16 -2.94 9.83
C ALA A 8 12.34 -3.17 8.33
N SER A 9 11.36 -2.71 7.56
CA SER A 9 11.41 -2.82 6.13
C SER A 9 12.22 -1.62 5.64
N PRO A 10 13.09 -1.78 4.64
CA PRO A 10 13.81 -0.65 4.05
C PRO A 10 12.86 0.37 3.38
N PHE A 11 11.57 0.01 3.23
CA PHE A 11 10.52 0.87 2.73
C PHE A 11 9.79 1.64 3.83
N ASP A 12 10.00 1.31 5.12
CA ASP A 12 9.28 1.98 6.21
C ASP A 12 9.48 3.49 6.11
N GLU A 13 10.73 4.00 6.14
CA GLU A 13 11.04 5.44 6.07
C GLU A 13 10.43 6.14 4.84
N TYR A 14 10.52 5.53 3.66
CA TYR A 14 9.96 6.09 2.43
C TYR A 14 8.43 6.17 2.49
N ILE A 15 7.79 5.11 2.99
CA ILE A 15 6.35 5.03 3.14
C ILE A 15 5.88 6.02 4.22
N GLU A 16 6.57 6.15 5.35
CA GLU A 16 6.23 7.15 6.38
C GLU A 16 6.28 8.56 5.81
N LYS A 17 7.29 8.86 4.99
CA LYS A 17 7.48 10.17 4.38
C LYS A 17 6.36 10.54 3.42
N VAL A 18 5.88 9.59 2.60
CA VAL A 18 4.77 9.83 1.66
C VAL A 18 3.39 9.77 2.31
N THR A 19 3.28 9.19 3.50
CA THR A 19 2.03 9.13 4.27
C THR A 19 2.12 9.94 5.57
N ALA A 20 2.91 11.01 5.61
CA ALA A 20 3.09 11.78 6.83
C ALA A 20 1.83 12.60 7.16
N GLU A 21 1.48 12.69 8.45
CA GLU A 21 0.26 13.36 8.93
C GLU A 21 0.19 14.85 8.55
N HIS A 22 1.36 15.50 8.38
CA HIS A 22 1.46 16.92 8.03
C HIS A 22 1.26 17.21 6.53
N LEU A 23 1.19 16.18 5.67
CA LEU A 23 0.97 16.38 4.25
C LEU A 23 -0.45 16.87 4.01
N THR A 24 -0.62 18.01 3.35
CA THR A 24 -1.95 18.56 3.03
C THR A 24 -2.59 17.87 1.83
N ALA A 25 -1.79 17.23 0.97
CA ALA A 25 -2.23 16.52 -0.23
C ALA A 25 -1.23 15.43 -0.65
N GLU A 26 -1.62 14.61 -1.61
CA GLU A 26 -0.80 13.54 -2.19
C GLU A 26 0.42 14.12 -2.91
N ASN A 27 1.63 13.70 -2.50
CA ASN A 27 2.84 14.05 -3.23
C ASN A 27 3.14 12.98 -4.30
N TRP A 28 2.57 13.17 -5.49
CA TRP A 28 2.71 12.23 -6.61
C TRP A 28 4.16 11.95 -7.02
N ALA A 29 5.06 12.94 -6.91
CA ALA A 29 6.46 12.73 -7.22
C ALA A 29 7.10 11.72 -6.27
N MET A 30 6.82 11.80 -4.97
CA MET A 30 7.34 10.82 -4.01
C MET A 30 6.63 9.46 -4.12
N ILE A 31 5.33 9.45 -4.45
CA ILE A 31 4.57 8.21 -4.67
C ILE A 31 5.15 7.43 -5.85
N LEU A 32 5.51 8.10 -6.95
CA LEU A 32 6.13 7.47 -8.11
C LEU A 32 7.56 6.99 -7.81
N ASP A 33 8.34 7.74 -7.03
CA ASP A 33 9.67 7.27 -6.55
C ASP A 33 9.56 5.97 -5.74
N VAL A 34 8.49 5.81 -4.94
CA VAL A 34 8.20 4.54 -4.25
C VAL A 34 7.91 3.43 -5.27
N CYS A 35 7.14 3.69 -6.32
CA CYS A 35 6.84 2.70 -7.36
C CYS A 35 8.12 2.23 -8.08
N ASP A 36 9.01 3.16 -8.42
CA ASP A 36 10.30 2.86 -9.05
C ASP A 36 11.17 1.98 -8.14
N ARG A 37 11.23 2.30 -6.83
CA ARG A 37 11.93 1.47 -5.84
C ARG A 37 11.32 0.08 -5.70
N VAL A 38 10.00 -0.03 -5.73
CA VAL A 38 9.30 -1.33 -5.69
C VAL A 38 9.66 -2.20 -6.90
N ASN A 39 9.82 -1.59 -8.07
CA ASN A 39 10.20 -2.28 -9.30
C ASN A 39 11.71 -2.58 -9.40
N SER A 40 12.55 -1.98 -8.54
CA SER A 40 14.00 -2.10 -8.63
C SER A 40 14.57 -3.45 -8.17
N ASP A 41 13.88 -4.18 -7.28
CA ASP A 41 14.38 -5.44 -6.72
C ASP A 41 13.25 -6.49 -6.57
N PRO A 42 13.50 -7.79 -6.83
CA PRO A 42 12.50 -8.84 -6.70
C PRO A 42 11.89 -9.01 -5.29
N ARG A 43 12.58 -8.58 -4.23
CA ARG A 43 12.13 -8.65 -2.83
C ARG A 43 11.43 -7.37 -2.37
N ALA A 44 11.60 -6.26 -3.11
CA ALA A 44 11.01 -4.97 -2.78
C ALA A 44 9.47 -4.99 -2.70
N PRO A 45 8.72 -5.68 -3.59
CA PRO A 45 7.26 -5.70 -3.52
C PRO A 45 6.69 -6.18 -2.19
N LYS A 46 7.26 -7.24 -1.63
CA LYS A 46 6.85 -7.80 -0.35
C LYS A 46 7.14 -6.83 0.81
N ASN A 47 8.33 -6.23 0.81
CA ASN A 47 8.74 -5.29 1.86
C ASN A 47 7.92 -4.00 1.82
N ALA A 48 7.65 -3.45 0.63
CA ALA A 48 6.80 -2.29 0.45
C ALA A 48 5.36 -2.57 0.90
N LEU A 49 4.80 -3.72 0.55
CA LEU A 49 3.45 -4.09 0.99
C LEU A 49 3.35 -4.19 2.51
N LEU A 50 4.38 -4.72 3.19
CA LEU A 50 4.44 -4.76 4.66
C LEU A 50 4.38 -3.35 5.27
N SER A 51 5.15 -2.40 4.73
CA SER A 51 5.14 -1.00 5.21
C SER A 51 3.81 -0.30 4.93
N ILE A 52 3.24 -0.50 3.73
CA ILE A 52 1.91 0.03 3.38
C ILE A 52 0.86 -0.52 4.35
N ARG A 53 0.91 -1.82 4.67
CA ARG A 53 0.00 -2.46 5.63
C ARG A 53 0.10 -1.88 7.03
N LYS A 54 1.30 -1.52 7.50
CA LYS A 54 1.47 -0.80 8.77
C LYS A 54 0.73 0.53 8.75
N ARG A 55 0.81 1.28 7.64
CA ARG A 55 0.13 2.58 7.49
C ARG A 55 -1.37 2.48 7.31
N LEU A 56 -1.87 1.40 6.68
CA LEU A 56 -3.32 1.13 6.62
C LEU A 56 -3.94 0.82 7.98
N ASN A 57 -3.13 0.44 8.97
CA ASN A 57 -3.56 0.24 10.36
C ASN A 57 -3.33 1.47 11.25
N HIS A 58 -2.99 2.62 10.67
CA HIS A 58 -2.83 3.86 11.42
C HIS A 58 -4.17 4.35 12.01
N ARG A 59 -4.11 5.05 13.15
CA ARG A 59 -5.31 5.59 13.81
C ARG A 59 -5.89 6.80 13.07
N ASP A 60 -5.02 7.57 12.43
CA ASP A 60 -5.39 8.74 11.65
C ASP A 60 -5.95 8.33 10.27
N PRO A 61 -7.23 8.60 9.95
CA PRO A 61 -7.80 8.30 8.65
C PRO A 61 -7.09 9.02 7.50
N HIS A 62 -6.47 10.19 7.74
CA HIS A 62 -5.72 10.91 6.73
C HIS A 62 -4.49 10.12 6.25
N VAL A 63 -3.73 9.55 7.19
CA VAL A 63 -2.60 8.66 6.89
C VAL A 63 -3.06 7.42 6.13
N VAL A 64 -4.20 6.84 6.51
CA VAL A 64 -4.78 5.68 5.83
C VAL A 64 -5.16 6.02 4.39
N LEU A 65 -5.74 7.19 4.14
CA LEU A 65 -6.07 7.66 2.79
C LEU A 65 -4.80 7.84 1.94
N LEU A 66 -3.74 8.44 2.48
CA LEU A 66 -2.46 8.57 1.76
C LEU A 66 -1.84 7.20 1.47
N ALA A 67 -1.89 6.26 2.41
CA ALA A 67 -1.40 4.89 2.22
C ALA A 67 -2.16 4.14 1.13
N LEU A 68 -3.48 4.34 1.03
CA LEU A 68 -4.28 3.81 -0.07
C LEU A 68 -3.86 4.41 -1.41
N SER A 69 -3.30 5.63 -1.45
CA SER A 69 -2.91 6.31 -2.70
C SER A 69 -1.65 5.67 -3.24
N VAL A 70 -0.73 5.41 -2.32
CA VAL A 70 0.49 4.67 -2.59
C VAL A 70 0.16 3.27 -3.09
N LEU A 71 -0.78 2.57 -2.45
CA LEU A 71 -1.20 1.23 -2.86
C LEU A 71 -1.79 1.21 -4.27
N ASP A 72 -2.70 2.14 -4.58
CA ASP A 72 -3.34 2.27 -5.90
C ASP A 72 -2.33 2.60 -7.01
N SER A 73 -1.41 3.53 -6.72
CA SER A 73 -0.31 3.86 -7.62
C SER A 73 0.62 2.67 -7.84
N CYS A 74 1.00 1.96 -6.78
CA CYS A 74 1.84 0.77 -6.90
C CYS A 74 1.15 -0.35 -7.68
N TRP A 75 -0.17 -0.52 -7.55
CA TRP A 75 -0.90 -1.51 -8.34
C TRP A 75 -0.84 -1.22 -9.85
N SER A 76 -1.01 0.06 -10.20
CA SER A 76 -1.02 0.52 -11.59
C SER A 76 0.39 0.55 -12.21
N ASN A 77 1.40 0.95 -11.45
CA ASN A 77 2.76 1.18 -11.94
C ASN A 77 3.75 0.04 -11.65
N CYS A 78 3.44 -0.88 -10.74
CA CYS A 78 4.34 -2.00 -10.42
C CYS A 78 4.00 -3.27 -11.18
N GLY A 79 5.02 -4.09 -11.37
CA GLY A 79 4.93 -5.35 -12.09
C GLY A 79 4.09 -6.44 -11.41
N PRO A 80 3.93 -7.61 -12.06
CA PRO A 80 3.08 -8.71 -11.57
C PRO A 80 3.52 -9.27 -10.21
N ALA A 81 4.80 -9.11 -9.84
CA ALA A 81 5.30 -9.51 -8.53
C ALA A 81 4.60 -8.76 -7.38
N PHE A 82 4.37 -7.46 -7.53
CA PHE A 82 3.63 -6.67 -6.53
C PHE A 82 2.16 -7.04 -6.50
N ARG A 83 1.54 -7.18 -7.67
CA ARG A 83 0.12 -7.56 -7.77
C ARG A 83 -0.15 -8.92 -7.12
N LYS A 84 0.78 -9.86 -7.23
CA LYS A 84 0.70 -11.17 -6.57
C LYS A 84 0.66 -11.05 -5.05
N GLU A 85 1.53 -10.22 -4.46
CA GLU A 85 1.54 -9.99 -3.01
C GLU A 85 0.24 -9.34 -2.53
N VAL A 86 -0.28 -8.36 -3.28
CA VAL A 86 -1.56 -7.69 -2.98
C VAL A 86 -2.76 -8.62 -3.13
N SER A 87 -2.71 -9.55 -4.09
CA SER A 87 -3.76 -10.57 -4.28
C SER A 87 -3.79 -11.67 -3.21
N SER A 88 -2.90 -11.61 -2.21
CA SER A 88 -2.89 -12.59 -1.13
C SER A 88 -4.16 -12.54 -0.29
N ALA A 89 -4.72 -13.71 0.03
CA ALA A 89 -5.95 -13.81 0.83
C ALA A 89 -5.84 -13.08 2.18
N SER A 90 -4.67 -13.15 2.81
CA SER A 90 -4.40 -12.44 4.06
C SER A 90 -4.53 -10.92 3.92
N PHE A 91 -4.02 -10.34 2.83
CA PHE A 91 -4.10 -8.91 2.61
C PHE A 91 -5.52 -8.48 2.23
N ILE A 92 -6.19 -9.25 1.38
CA ILE A 92 -7.58 -9.00 0.97
C ILE A 92 -8.52 -9.02 2.19
N SER A 93 -8.41 -10.02 3.07
CA SER A 93 -9.24 -10.08 4.28
C SER A 93 -9.00 -8.89 5.22
N GLU A 94 -7.75 -8.46 5.35
CA GLU A 94 -7.41 -7.28 6.16
C GLU A 94 -7.98 -6.00 5.56
N LEU A 95 -7.88 -5.84 4.23
CA LEU A 95 -8.48 -4.72 3.51
C LEU A 95 -10.01 -4.71 3.62
N GLN A 96 -10.67 -5.84 3.45
CA GLN A 96 -12.13 -5.96 3.56
C GLN A 96 -12.63 -5.54 4.95
N SER A 97 -11.89 -5.87 6.01
CA SER A 97 -12.21 -5.43 7.37
C SER A 97 -12.13 -3.91 7.54
N LYS A 98 -11.38 -3.20 6.70
CA LYS A 98 -11.18 -1.74 6.77
C LYS A 98 -12.04 -0.97 5.74
N ALA A 99 -12.49 -1.63 4.68
CA ALA A 99 -13.06 -1.02 3.48
C ALA A 99 -14.52 -0.50 3.61
N VAL A 100 -15.07 -0.33 4.81
CA VAL A 100 -16.51 -0.05 4.97
C VAL A 100 -16.92 1.38 4.57
N HIS A 101 -16.00 2.34 4.35
CA HIS A 101 -16.38 3.74 4.12
C HIS A 101 -15.58 4.56 3.09
N VAL A 102 -14.77 3.97 2.22
CA VAL A 102 -13.92 4.76 1.31
C VAL A 102 -14.20 4.41 -0.15
N SER A 103 -14.79 5.33 -0.91
CA SER A 103 -15.11 5.18 -2.34
C SER A 103 -13.90 4.79 -3.21
N ARG A 104 -12.68 5.11 -2.75
CA ARG A 104 -11.43 4.72 -3.41
C ARG A 104 -11.10 3.22 -3.31
N PHE A 105 -11.65 2.50 -2.34
CA PHE A 105 -11.53 1.03 -2.26
C PHE A 105 -12.31 0.33 -3.37
N ALA A 106 -13.47 0.86 -3.76
CA ALA A 106 -14.28 0.28 -4.83
C ALA A 106 -13.55 0.34 -6.17
N VAL A 107 -12.82 1.43 -6.45
CA VAL A 107 -12.00 1.59 -7.67
C VAL A 107 -10.84 0.61 -7.69
N PHE A 108 -10.18 0.41 -6.54
CA PHE A 108 -9.14 -0.60 -6.39
C PHE A 108 -9.69 -2.02 -6.63
N PHE A 109 -10.81 -2.37 -6.00
CA PHE A 109 -11.44 -3.69 -6.15
C PHE A 109 -11.97 -3.94 -7.57
N GLN A 110 -12.52 -2.91 -8.23
CA GLN A 110 -12.99 -3.04 -9.61
C GLN A 110 -11.83 -3.27 -10.58
N SER A 111 -10.72 -2.54 -10.41
CA SER A 111 -9.50 -2.71 -11.20
C SER A 111 -8.81 -4.06 -10.92
N PHE A 112 -8.85 -4.49 -9.67
CA PHE A 112 -8.38 -5.80 -9.22
C PHE A 112 -9.20 -6.94 -9.85
N TYR A 113 -10.54 -6.86 -9.78
CA TYR A 113 -11.44 -7.87 -10.33
C TYR A 113 -11.37 -7.93 -11.87
N LEU A 114 -11.21 -6.80 -12.55
CA LEU A 114 -11.02 -6.77 -14.01
C LEU A 114 -9.66 -7.31 -14.48
N SER A 115 -8.61 -7.23 -13.65
CA SER A 115 -7.26 -7.71 -14.03
C SER A 115 -6.99 -9.16 -13.65
N CYS A 116 -7.73 -9.72 -12.68
CA CYS A 116 -7.58 -11.11 -12.23
C CYS A 116 -8.70 -12.05 -12.75
N GLY A 117 -9.72 -11.51 -13.42
CA GLY A 117 -10.79 -12.28 -14.07
C GLY A 117 -10.49 -12.62 -15.52
#